data_AF-A0A6I9Q624-F1
#
_entry.id   AF-A0A6I9Q624-F1
#
_cell.length_a   1.000
_cell.length_b   1.000
_cell.length_c   1.000
_cell.angle_alpha   90.00
_cell.angle_beta   90.00
_cell.angle_gamma   90.00
#
_symmetry.space_group_name_H-M   'P 1'
#
loop_
_entity.id
_entity.type
_entity.pdbx_description
1 polymer ?
#
loop_
_entity_poly.entity_id
_entity_poly.type
_entity_poly.pdbx_seq_one_letter_code
_entity_poly.pdbx_strand_id
1 'polypeptide(L)'
;MLDRGLEEGVQLSNVEVRMSADVLFVPQLSVVVEDSLADMIHEYKNSTADFRKTVDKLQEDWKCCGSNSSTDWRGFGPDGNSVPDSCCVKVAPNCGVGAMMNATKVHQTVS
;
A
#
# COMPACT_ATOMS: atom_id res chain seq x y z
N MET A 1 -0.27 -46.12 -16.56
CA MET A 1 -0.90 -45.10 -15.70
C MET A 1 -1.09 -45.71 -14.33
N LEU A 2 -0.64 -44.98 -13.31
CA LEU A 2 -0.66 -45.26 -11.87
C LEU A 2 0.35 -46.31 -11.39
N ASP A 3 1.47 -45.82 -10.89
CA ASP A 3 2.31 -46.53 -9.94
C ASP A 3 2.49 -45.73 -8.65
N ARG A 4 2.63 -46.47 -7.56
CA ARG A 4 2.38 -46.10 -6.16
C ARG A 4 3.59 -45.39 -5.56
N GLY A 5 3.37 -44.24 -4.91
CA GLY A 5 4.37 -43.56 -4.07
C GLY A 5 3.92 -43.55 -2.61
N LEU A 6 4.76 -44.12 -1.74
CA LEU A 6 4.53 -44.38 -0.33
C LEU A 6 4.55 -43.09 0.50
N GLU A 7 3.58 -42.93 1.40
CA GLU A 7 3.56 -41.91 2.45
C GLU A 7 4.56 -42.30 3.55
N GLU A 8 5.64 -41.53 3.72
CA GLU A 8 6.49 -41.62 4.91
C GLU A 8 5.97 -40.61 5.95
N GLY A 9 5.04 -41.05 6.79
CA GLY A 9 4.52 -40.27 7.91
C GLY A 9 5.48 -40.27 9.09
N VAL A 10 5.98 -39.09 9.48
CA VAL A 10 6.64 -38.91 10.78
C VAL A 10 5.57 -38.69 11.85
N GLN A 11 5.44 -39.63 12.78
CA GLN A 11 4.45 -39.58 13.85
C GLN A 11 5.02 -38.86 15.07
N LEU A 12 4.70 -37.56 15.20
CA LEU A 12 4.92 -36.79 16.42
C LEU A 12 3.63 -36.73 17.23
N SER A 13 3.76 -36.97 18.53
CA SER A 13 2.70 -37.09 19.55
C SER A 13 1.47 -36.20 19.32
N ASN A 14 0.35 -36.84 18.93
CA ASN A 14 -1.06 -36.50 19.15
C ASN A 14 -1.52 -35.04 18.98
N VAL A 15 -0.81 -34.20 18.23
CA VAL A 15 -1.33 -32.94 17.71
C VAL A 15 -1.32 -33.03 16.20
N GLU A 16 -2.48 -33.30 15.62
CA GLU A 16 -2.67 -33.22 14.17
C GLU A 16 -2.66 -31.74 13.79
N VAL A 17 -1.47 -31.20 13.51
CA VAL A 17 -1.36 -29.86 12.90
C VAL A 17 -1.79 -30.01 11.45
N ARG A 18 -3.08 -29.78 11.20
CA ARG A 18 -3.62 -29.71 9.85
C ARG A 18 -3.20 -28.37 9.23
N MET A 19 -2.05 -28.38 8.56
CA MET A 19 -1.71 -27.35 7.60
C MET A 19 -2.69 -27.44 6.42
N SER A 20 -3.79 -26.69 6.52
CA SER A 20 -4.61 -26.38 5.34
C SER A 20 -3.81 -25.42 4.47
N ALA A 21 -3.96 -25.55 3.14
CA ALA A 21 -3.31 -24.65 2.18
C ALA A 21 -3.75 -23.18 2.33
N ASP A 22 -4.75 -22.90 3.17
CA ASP A 22 -5.34 -21.58 3.41
C ASP A 22 -4.72 -20.83 4.59
N VAL A 23 -3.70 -21.37 5.28
CA VAL A 23 -2.99 -20.60 6.31
C VAL A 23 -1.93 -19.73 5.65
N LEU A 24 -2.37 -18.67 4.99
CA LEU A 24 -1.52 -17.54 4.68
C LEU A 24 -1.21 -16.83 6.00
N PHE A 25 -0.02 -17.04 6.54
CA PHE A 25 0.50 -16.18 7.60
C PHE A 25 0.88 -14.85 6.97
N VAL A 26 -0.04 -13.87 7.06
CA VAL A 26 0.07 -12.56 6.40
C VAL A 26 0.89 -11.46 7.13
N PRO A 27 1.60 -11.66 8.26
CA PRO A 27 2.26 -10.51 8.90
C PRO A 27 3.52 -10.05 8.16
N GLN A 28 4.15 -10.92 7.36
CA GLN A 28 5.27 -10.50 6.50
C GLN A 28 4.78 -9.73 5.27
N LEU A 29 3.55 -9.99 4.80
CA LEU A 29 3.01 -9.32 3.63
C LEU A 29 2.66 -7.86 3.93
N SER A 30 2.18 -7.54 5.13
CA SER A 30 1.89 -6.15 5.53
C SER A 30 3.14 -5.29 5.57
N VAL A 31 4.24 -5.80 6.13
CA VAL A 31 5.54 -5.09 6.19
C VAL A 31 6.07 -4.80 4.79
N VAL A 32 6.01 -5.79 3.88
CA VAL A 32 6.46 -5.62 2.48
C VAL A 32 5.62 -4.57 1.74
N VAL A 33 4.32 -4.49 2.01
CA VAL A 33 3.42 -3.52 1.38
C VAL A 33 3.68 -2.10 1.90
N GLU A 34 3.88 -1.93 3.21
CA GLU A 34 4.19 -0.63 3.81
C GLU A 34 5.49 -0.04 3.27
N ASP A 35 6.56 -0.85 3.22
CA ASP A 35 7.85 -0.43 2.67
C ASP A 35 7.72 -0.07 1.18
N SER A 36 7.00 -0.89 0.41
CA SER A 36 6.77 -0.63 -1.02
C SER A 36 6.02 0.69 -1.26
N LEU A 37 5.03 1.02 -0.42
CA LEU A 37 4.29 2.28 -0.55
C LEU A 37 5.16 3.48 -0.18
N ALA A 38 6.00 3.37 0.85
CA ALA A 38 6.95 4.42 1.19
C ALA A 38 7.93 4.72 0.03
N ASP A 39 8.47 3.67 -0.59
CA ASP A 39 9.36 3.80 -1.75
C ASP A 39 8.65 4.45 -2.95
N MET A 40 7.39 4.07 -3.21
CA MET A 40 6.60 4.67 -4.29
C MET A 40 6.39 6.18 -4.09
N ILE A 41 6.14 6.63 -2.86
CA ILE A 41 5.99 8.06 -2.54
C ILE A 41 7.32 8.80 -2.72
N HIS A 42 8.43 8.21 -2.27
CA HIS A 42 9.77 8.79 -2.41
C HIS A 42 10.18 8.99 -3.88
N GLU A 43 9.93 7.99 -4.73
CA GLU A 43 10.31 8.02 -6.15
C GLU A 43 9.34 8.83 -7.03
N TYR A 44 8.14 9.14 -6.55
CA TYR A 44 7.04 9.72 -7.32
C TYR A 44 7.48 10.90 -8.22
N LYS A 45 8.19 11.88 -7.64
CA LYS A 45 8.57 13.12 -8.34
C LYS A 45 9.56 12.88 -9.50
N ASN A 46 10.48 11.93 -9.33
CA ASN A 46 11.54 11.65 -10.30
C ASN A 46 11.22 10.47 -11.22
N SER A 47 10.07 9.83 -11.02
CA SER A 47 9.62 8.66 -11.78
C SER A 47 9.02 9.01 -13.16
N THR A 48 8.59 7.97 -13.89
CA THR A 48 7.89 8.13 -15.17
C THR A 48 6.44 8.59 -14.97
N ALA A 49 5.80 9.08 -16.04
CA ALA A 49 4.39 9.45 -15.99
C ALA A 49 3.48 8.26 -15.66
N ASP A 50 3.79 7.08 -16.21
CA ASP A 50 3.01 5.85 -15.94
C ASP A 50 3.15 5.39 -14.48
N PHE A 51 4.34 5.56 -13.89
CA PHE A 51 4.56 5.27 -12.47
C PHE A 51 3.72 6.20 -11.59
N ARG A 52 3.78 7.52 -11.83
CA ARG A 52 2.93 8.49 -11.11
C ARG A 52 1.46 8.15 -11.22
N LYS A 53 0.98 7.83 -12.43
CA LYS A 53 -0.41 7.43 -12.65
C LYS A 53 -0.79 6.17 -11.86
N THR A 54 0.14 5.24 -11.67
CA THR A 54 -0.08 4.03 -10.87
C THR A 54 -0.22 4.37 -9.39
N VAL A 55 0.66 5.23 -8.87
CA VAL A 55 0.57 5.71 -7.48
C VAL A 55 -0.72 6.53 -7.27
N ASP A 56 -1.08 7.40 -8.22
CA ASP A 56 -2.31 8.19 -8.19
C ASP A 56 -3.54 7.28 -8.13
N LYS A 57 -3.59 6.25 -9.00
CA LYS A 57 -4.68 5.26 -9.04
C LYS A 57 -4.81 4.52 -7.71
N LEU A 58 -3.69 4.11 -7.12
CA LEU A 58 -3.67 3.42 -5.83
C LEU A 58 -4.27 4.31 -4.73
N GLN A 59 -3.87 5.57 -4.65
CA GLN A 59 -4.39 6.52 -3.68
C GLN A 59 -5.89 6.80 -3.87
N GLU A 60 -6.32 6.95 -5.11
CA GLU A 60 -7.74 7.13 -5.44
C GLU A 60 -8.59 5.91 -5.08
N ASP A 61 -8.11 4.70 -5.37
CA ASP A 61 -8.86 3.47 -5.13
C ASP A 61 -8.94 3.15 -3.63
N TRP A 62 -7.84 3.34 -2.91
CA TRP A 62 -7.70 3.00 -1.49
C TRP A 62 -8.04 4.15 -0.54
N LYS A 63 -8.37 5.33 -1.09
CA LYS A 63 -8.79 6.51 -0.32
C LYS A 63 -7.74 6.89 0.73
N CYS A 64 -6.47 6.85 0.33
CA CYS A 64 -5.32 7.18 1.16
C CYS A 64 -4.52 8.35 0.59
N CYS A 65 -3.60 8.90 1.39
CA CYS A 65 -2.64 9.88 0.92
C CYS A 65 -1.32 9.66 1.67
N GLY A 66 -0.26 9.32 0.94
CA GLY A 66 1.02 8.92 1.53
C GLY A 66 1.08 7.42 1.86
N SER A 67 2.18 7.00 2.49
CA SER A 67 2.38 5.64 2.99
C SER A 67 1.91 5.43 4.41
N ASN A 68 1.84 6.52 5.18
CA ASN A 68 1.33 6.58 6.54
C ASN A 68 0.34 7.74 6.68
N SER A 69 0.68 8.91 6.14
CA SER A 69 -0.15 10.10 6.23
C SER A 69 0.07 11.08 5.08
N SER A 70 -0.85 12.04 4.94
CA SER A 70 -0.71 13.12 3.96
C SER A 70 0.61 13.89 4.09
N THR A 71 1.25 13.86 5.28
CA THR A 71 2.50 14.56 5.56
C THR A 71 3.73 13.94 4.90
N ASP A 72 3.63 12.72 4.39
CA ASP A 72 4.69 12.04 3.63
C ASP A 72 5.02 12.82 2.34
N TRP A 73 4.08 13.65 1.88
CA TRP A 73 4.23 14.55 0.73
C TRP A 73 4.89 15.89 1.04
N ARG A 74 5.52 16.10 2.21
CA ARG A 74 6.20 17.36 2.55
C ARG A 74 7.25 17.80 1.51
N GLY A 75 7.82 16.87 0.75
CA GLY A 75 8.76 17.16 -0.35
C GLY A 75 8.13 17.31 -1.75
N PHE A 76 6.81 17.15 -1.88
CA PHE A 76 6.10 17.16 -3.16
C PHE A 76 6.20 18.53 -3.85
N GLY A 77 5.66 19.54 -3.19
CA GLY A 77 5.64 20.92 -3.64
C GLY A 77 6.65 21.80 -2.91
N PRO A 78 7.07 22.93 -3.51
CA PRO A 78 7.96 23.89 -2.86
C PRO A 78 7.33 24.57 -1.64
N ASP A 79 6.01 24.50 -1.48
CA ASP A 79 5.26 25.04 -0.36
C ASP A 79 5.31 24.16 0.90
N GLY A 80 5.80 22.92 0.78
CA GLY A 80 5.82 21.94 1.86
C GLY A 80 4.44 21.57 2.42
N ASN A 81 3.37 21.88 1.68
CA ASN A 81 1.98 21.80 2.16
C ASN A 81 0.99 21.34 1.06
N SER A 82 1.50 21.00 -0.12
CA SER A 82 0.72 20.40 -1.21
C SER A 82 0.86 18.88 -1.25
N VAL A 83 -0.18 18.22 -1.74
CA VAL A 83 -0.23 16.78 -2.06
C VAL A 83 -0.65 16.61 -3.53
N PRO A 84 -0.44 15.44 -4.15
CA PRO A 84 -1.06 15.12 -5.44
C PRO A 84 -2.59 15.17 -5.38
N ASP A 85 -3.25 15.49 -6.50
CA ASP A 85 -4.73 15.59 -6.53
C ASP A 85 -5.44 14.25 -6.30
N SER A 86 -4.76 13.12 -6.53
CA SER A 86 -5.23 11.76 -6.19
C SER A 86 -5.50 11.56 -4.70
N CYS A 87 -4.86 12.35 -3.83
CA CYS A 87 -5.09 12.33 -2.39
C CYS A 87 -6.42 12.94 -1.96
N CYS A 88 -7.13 13.63 -2.85
CA CYS A 88 -8.32 14.37 -2.48
C CYS A 88 -9.54 13.47 -2.31
N VAL A 89 -10.35 13.76 -1.29
CA VAL A 89 -11.64 13.11 -1.04
C VAL A 89 -12.54 13.23 -2.27
N LYS A 90 -12.49 14.39 -2.93
CA LYS A 90 -13.08 14.61 -4.25
C LYS A 90 -11.98 15.09 -5.19
N VAL A 91 -11.52 14.18 -6.04
CA VAL A 91 -10.48 14.46 -7.04
C VAL A 91 -10.95 15.58 -7.97
N ALA A 92 -10.15 16.64 -8.04
CA ALA A 92 -10.34 17.78 -8.91
C ALA A 92 -8.99 18.47 -9.15
N PRO A 93 -8.79 19.15 -10.29
CA PRO A 93 -7.54 19.85 -10.56
C PRO A 93 -7.18 20.84 -9.45
N ASN A 94 -5.95 20.74 -8.94
CA ASN A 94 -5.38 21.57 -7.88
C ASN A 94 -6.09 21.48 -6.51
N CYS A 95 -6.85 20.41 -6.25
CA CYS A 95 -7.49 20.22 -4.94
C CYS A 95 -6.45 19.99 -3.82
N GLY A 96 -5.30 19.39 -4.15
CA GLY A 96 -4.22 19.07 -3.21
C GLY A 96 -3.34 20.26 -2.84
N VAL A 97 -3.46 21.38 -3.56
CA VAL A 97 -2.60 22.56 -3.37
C VAL A 97 -2.86 23.22 -2.02
N GLY A 98 -1.82 23.28 -1.19
CA GLY A 98 -1.88 23.85 0.17
C GLY A 98 -2.86 23.15 1.11
N ALA A 99 -3.29 21.93 0.78
CA ALA A 99 -4.38 21.22 1.45
C ALA A 99 -3.93 20.00 2.26
N MET A 100 -2.62 19.75 2.40
CA MET A 100 -2.06 18.55 3.05
C MET A 100 -2.74 18.21 4.38
N MET A 101 -2.88 19.19 5.27
CA MET A 101 -3.46 19.00 6.61
C MET A 101 -5.00 19.17 6.65
N ASN A 102 -5.65 19.37 5.50
CA ASN A 102 -7.09 19.61 5.45
C ASN A 102 -7.87 18.30 5.29
N ALA A 103 -8.32 17.74 6.42
CA ALA A 103 -9.06 16.47 6.47
C ALA A 103 -10.40 16.47 5.70
N THR A 104 -10.97 17.65 5.38
CA THR A 104 -12.19 17.74 4.56
C THR A 104 -11.90 17.69 3.06
N LYS A 105 -10.65 17.94 2.66
CA LYS A 105 -10.22 17.96 1.26
C LYS A 105 -9.38 16.75 0.88
N VAL A 106 -8.56 16.27 1.81
CA VAL A 106 -7.50 15.28 1.58
C VAL A 106 -7.63 14.13 2.57
N HIS A 107 -7.50 12.90 2.11
CA HIS A 107 -7.37 11.72 2.97
C HIS A 107 -6.15 11.85 3.87
N GLN A 108 -6.29 11.69 5.19
CA GLN A 108 -5.21 12.01 6.14
C GLN A 108 -4.36 10.83 6.56
N THR A 109 -4.92 9.62 6.54
CA THR A 109 -4.26 8.38 6.97
C THR A 109 -4.54 7.28 5.97
N VAL A 110 -3.68 6.26 5.95
CA VAL A 110 -4.02 4.99 5.30
C VAL A 110 -5.19 4.36 6.07
N SER A 111 -6.22 3.90 5.34
CA SER A 111 -7.43 3.30 5.92
C SER A 111 -7.32 1.80 6.05
#